data_AF-A0A1D6Q0D1-F1
#
_entry.id   AF-A0A1D6Q0D1-F1
#
_cell.length_a   1.000
_cell.length_b   1.000
_cell.length_c   1.000
_cell.angle_alpha   90.00
_cell.angle_beta   90.00
_cell.angle_gamma   90.00
#
_symmetry.space_group_name_H-M   'P 1'
#
loop_
_entity.id
_entity.type
_entity.pdbx_description
1 polymer ?
#
loop_
_entity_poly.entity_id
_entity_poly.type
_entity_poly.pdbx_seq_one_letter_code
_entity_poly.pdbx_strand_id
1 'polypeptide(L)'
;MDYLDNLKAKERFTEQGDAIVFESEVDKVYLAAPSKIAIIDHEKKRTFVVTKEGLPDAVVWNPWDKKAKAMQDFGDAEYKSMLCVEPAAVERPITLKPGEEWKGRLVLSAVPSSYCSGQLDPSKVLQG
;
A
#
# COMPACT_ATOMS: atom_id res chain seq x y z
N MET A 1 -1.31 -13.07 1.29
CA MET A 1 -1.79 -12.08 2.28
C MET A 1 -3.24 -11.76 1.99
N ASP A 2 -4.12 -11.77 3.00
CA ASP A 2 -5.54 -11.52 2.78
C ASP A 2 -5.84 -10.04 2.54
N TYR A 3 -6.82 -9.75 1.69
CA TYR A 3 -7.34 -8.41 1.47
C TYR A 3 -8.85 -8.42 1.21
N LEU A 4 -9.49 -7.28 1.48
CA LEU A 4 -10.85 -6.97 1.05
C LEU A 4 -10.80 -6.10 -0.20
N ASP A 5 -11.57 -6.43 -1.24
CA ASP A 5 -11.60 -5.66 -2.48
C ASP A 5 -12.84 -4.77 -2.55
N ASN A 6 -12.66 -3.45 -2.45
CA ASN A 6 -13.76 -2.49 -2.52
C ASN A 6 -14.41 -2.44 -3.91
N LEU A 7 -13.73 -2.87 -4.97
CA LEU A 7 -14.30 -3.00 -6.33
C LEU A 7 -15.17 -4.26 -6.46
N LYS A 8 -15.08 -5.19 -5.51
CA LYS A 8 -15.86 -6.44 -5.44
C LYS A 8 -16.71 -6.49 -4.17
N ALA A 9 -17.31 -5.36 -3.79
CA ALA A 9 -18.21 -5.27 -2.63
C ALA A 9 -17.59 -5.80 -1.32
N LYS A 10 -16.29 -5.58 -1.12
CA LYS A 10 -15.50 -6.04 0.03
C LYS A 10 -15.40 -7.56 0.18
N GLU A 11 -15.52 -8.29 -0.93
CA GLU A 11 -15.20 -9.71 -0.95
C GLU A 11 -13.73 -9.93 -0.54
N ARG A 12 -13.49 -11.04 0.18
CA ARG A 12 -12.17 -11.40 0.70
C ARG A 12 -11.43 -12.27 -0.29
N PHE A 13 -10.18 -11.92 -0.55
CA PHE A 13 -9.26 -12.65 -1.38
C PHE A 13 -7.91 -12.82 -0.68
N THR A 14 -7.05 -13.65 -1.26
CA THR A 14 -5.67 -13.84 -0.80
C THR A 14 -4.70 -13.51 -1.93
N GLU A 15 -3.85 -12.51 -1.71
CA GLU A 15 -2.73 -12.16 -2.57
C GLU A 15 -1.63 -13.23 -2.48
N GLN A 16 -1.13 -13.69 -3.62
CA GLN A 16 -0.14 -14.78 -3.70
C GLN A 16 1.25 -14.29 -4.14
N GLY A 17 1.34 -13.12 -4.77
CA GLY A 17 2.62 -12.57 -5.24
C GLY A 17 3.46 -11.94 -4.13
N ASP A 18 4.78 -11.89 -4.35
CA ASP A 18 5.73 -11.21 -3.45
C ASP A 18 5.62 -9.68 -3.53
N ALA A 19 5.02 -9.16 -4.60
CA ALA A 19 4.81 -7.74 -4.84
C ALA A 19 3.46 -7.50 -5.53
N ILE A 20 2.90 -6.31 -5.27
CA ILE A 20 1.70 -5.82 -5.93
C ILE A 20 2.14 -4.92 -7.08
N VAL A 21 1.66 -5.22 -8.28
CA VAL A 21 1.85 -4.39 -9.48
C VAL A 21 0.52 -3.77 -9.90
N PHE A 22 0.58 -2.58 -10.48
CA PHE A 22 -0.60 -1.79 -10.81
C PHE A 22 -0.80 -1.76 -12.33
N GLU A 23 -1.79 -2.52 -12.81
CA GLU A 23 -2.16 -2.60 -14.23
C GLU A 23 -3.61 -2.17 -14.50
N SER A 24 -4.36 -1.87 -13.43
CA SER A 24 -5.76 -1.45 -13.47
C SER A 24 -6.13 -0.70 -12.18
N GLU A 25 -7.39 -0.28 -12.06
CA GLU A 25 -7.92 0.30 -10.83
C GLU A 25 -7.71 -0.66 -9.65
N VAL A 26 -7.19 -0.13 -8.54
CA VAL A 26 -7.06 -0.87 -7.30
C VAL A 26 -7.72 -0.10 -6.18
N ASP A 27 -8.45 -0.81 -5.33
CA ASP A 27 -9.11 -0.29 -4.14
C ASP A 27 -9.19 -1.43 -3.12
N LYS A 28 -8.05 -1.76 -2.52
CA LYS A 28 -7.87 -2.97 -1.70
C LYS A 28 -7.49 -2.61 -0.27
N VAL A 29 -8.05 -3.35 0.69
CA VAL A 29 -7.68 -3.28 2.11
C VAL A 29 -6.94 -4.54 2.49
N TYR A 30 -5.62 -4.47 2.58
CA TYR A 30 -4.75 -5.55 3.00
C TYR A 30 -4.81 -5.73 4.53
N LEU A 31 -5.21 -6.92 4.95
CA LEU A 31 -5.53 -7.26 6.35
C LEU A 31 -4.30 -7.69 7.12
N ALA A 32 -4.15 -7.21 8.36
CA ALA A 32 -2.97 -7.52 9.19
C ALA A 32 -1.64 -7.27 8.44
N ALA A 33 -1.57 -6.15 7.73
CA ALA A 33 -0.44 -5.75 6.90
C ALA A 33 0.86 -5.58 7.69
N PRO A 34 2.02 -5.95 7.10
CA PRO A 34 3.32 -5.71 7.71
C PRO A 34 3.49 -4.26 8.15
N SER A 35 4.15 -4.04 9.29
CA SER A 35 4.38 -2.69 9.83
C SER A 35 5.26 -1.82 8.93
N LYS A 36 5.95 -2.41 7.94
CA LYS A 36 6.81 -1.71 6.98
C LYS A 36 6.40 -2.10 5.56
N ILE A 37 6.04 -1.12 4.75
CA ILE A 37 5.60 -1.28 3.37
C ILE A 37 6.55 -0.51 2.47
N ALA A 38 7.10 -1.19 1.46
CA ALA A 38 7.99 -0.59 0.47
C ALA A 38 7.23 -0.33 -0.84
N ILE A 39 7.36 0.88 -1.36
CA ILE A 39 6.82 1.29 -2.65
C ILE A 39 8.02 1.55 -3.56
N ILE A 40 8.18 0.71 -4.58
CA ILE A 40 9.34 0.73 -5.46
C ILE A 40 8.98 1.44 -6.76
N ASP A 41 9.62 2.58 -6.98
CA ASP A 41 9.51 3.36 -8.21
C ASP A 41 10.77 3.08 -9.05
N HIS A 42 10.67 2.09 -9.93
CA HIS A 42 11.78 1.65 -10.77
C HIS A 42 12.24 2.73 -11.75
N GLU A 43 11.31 3.51 -12.30
CA GLU A 43 11.60 4.58 -13.26
C GLU A 43 12.46 5.68 -12.61
N LYS A 44 12.06 6.13 -11.41
CA LYS A 44 12.78 7.18 -10.68
C LYS A 44 13.84 6.65 -9.72
N LYS A 45 14.12 5.33 -9.74
CA LYS A 45 15.15 4.65 -8.94
C LYS A 45 15.08 4.97 -7.44
N ARG A 46 13.87 5.06 -6.90
CA ARG A 46 13.63 5.41 -5.50
C ARG A 46 12.68 4.43 -4.85
N THR A 47 12.79 4.31 -3.54
CA THR A 47 11.86 3.53 -2.73
C THR A 47 11.27 4.43 -1.66
N PHE A 48 9.95 4.48 -1.58
CA PHE A 48 9.28 5.03 -0.40
C PHE A 48 9.04 3.91 0.59
N VAL A 49 9.27 4.20 1.86
CA VAL A 49 9.00 3.27 2.96
C VAL A 49 7.99 3.92 3.86
N VAL A 50 6.83 3.26 3.98
CA VAL A 50 5.78 3.57 4.95
C VAL A 50 5.98 2.65 6.14
N THR A 51 6.21 3.21 7.32
CA THR A 51 6.21 2.47 8.59
C THR A 51 4.96 2.84 9.38
N LYS A 52 4.22 1.84 9.85
CA LYS A 52 2.97 2.00 10.60
C LYS A 52 3.01 1.34 11.96
N GLU A 53 2.44 2.03 12.94
CA GLU A 53 2.25 1.55 14.32
C GLU A 53 0.80 1.81 14.74
N GLY A 54 0.20 0.90 15.51
CA GLY A 54 -1.19 1.01 15.98
C GLY A 54 -2.27 0.82 14.90
N LEU A 55 -1.87 0.63 13.64
CA LEU A 55 -2.72 0.50 12.46
C LEU A 55 -2.49 -0.90 11.84
N PRO A 56 -3.38 -1.88 12.06
CA PRO A 56 -3.16 -3.27 11.65
C PRO A 56 -3.26 -3.48 10.14
N ASP A 57 -4.05 -2.69 9.43
CA ASP A 57 -4.36 -2.89 8.01
C ASP A 57 -3.61 -1.87 7.13
N ALA A 58 -3.71 -2.04 5.82
CA ALA A 58 -3.24 -1.05 4.85
C ALA A 58 -4.19 -0.97 3.64
N VAL A 59 -4.65 0.23 3.31
CA VAL A 59 -5.38 0.48 2.05
C VAL A 59 -4.36 0.76 0.95
N VAL A 60 -4.58 0.17 -0.22
CA VAL A 60 -3.83 0.46 -1.44
C VAL A 60 -4.82 0.88 -2.51
N TRP A 61 -4.66 2.12 -3.00
CA TRP A 61 -5.61 2.72 -3.92
C TRP A 61 -4.94 3.48 -5.06
N ASN A 62 -5.44 3.24 -6.27
CA ASN A 62 -5.18 4.04 -7.47
C ASN A 62 -6.47 4.01 -8.32
N PRO A 63 -7.04 5.17 -8.69
CA PRO A 63 -8.31 5.25 -9.39
C PRO A 63 -8.26 4.77 -10.84
N TRP A 64 -7.06 4.71 -11.43
CA TRP A 64 -6.87 4.46 -12.85
C TRP A 64 -7.66 5.42 -13.76
N ASP A 65 -7.67 5.13 -15.05
CA ASP A 65 -8.13 6.05 -16.09
C ASP A 65 -9.60 6.48 -15.96
N LYS A 66 -10.53 5.52 -15.82
CA LYS A 66 -11.96 5.81 -15.87
C LYS A 66 -12.43 6.59 -14.64
N LYS A 67 -11.96 6.22 -13.44
CA LYS A 67 -12.37 6.89 -12.19
C LYS A 67 -11.67 8.23 -12.03
N ALA A 68 -10.41 8.38 -12.47
CA ALA A 68 -9.75 9.68 -12.50
C ALA A 68 -10.54 10.71 -13.29
N LYS A 69 -10.94 10.38 -14.53
CA LYS A 69 -11.77 11.27 -15.40
C LYS A 69 -13.15 11.60 -14.84
N ALA A 70 -13.65 10.82 -13.88
CA ALA A 70 -14.94 11.04 -13.27
C ALA A 70 -14.87 11.92 -12.00
N MET A 71 -13.68 12.15 -11.45
CA MET A 71 -13.46 12.98 -10.27
C MET A 71 -13.24 14.43 -10.71
N GLN A 72 -14.12 15.34 -10.28
CA GLN A 72 -14.08 16.74 -10.72
C GLN A 72 -12.89 17.52 -10.16
N ASP A 73 -12.33 17.05 -9.04
CA ASP A 73 -11.23 17.64 -8.29
C ASP A 73 -9.90 16.90 -8.52
N PHE A 74 -9.83 16.02 -9.51
CA PHE A 74 -8.66 15.21 -9.83
C PHE A 74 -8.40 15.23 -11.34
N GLY A 75 -7.16 15.48 -11.76
CA GLY A 75 -6.82 15.56 -13.18
C GLY A 75 -6.88 14.19 -13.87
N ASP A 76 -7.36 14.16 -15.13
CA ASP A 76 -7.55 12.94 -15.94
C ASP A 76 -6.34 11.98 -15.95
N ALA A 77 -5.12 12.52 -15.87
CA ALA A 77 -3.87 11.75 -15.93
C ALA A 77 -3.10 11.71 -14.59
N GLU A 78 -3.62 12.31 -13.51
CA GLU A 78 -2.91 12.40 -12.23
C GLU A 78 -2.70 11.04 -11.57
N TYR A 79 -3.55 10.05 -11.89
CA TYR A 79 -3.43 8.68 -11.41
C TYR A 79 -2.08 8.03 -11.78
N LYS A 80 -1.42 8.50 -12.85
CA LYS A 80 -0.12 8.00 -13.28
C LYS A 80 1.03 8.40 -12.37
N SER A 81 0.85 9.46 -11.59
CA SER A 81 1.89 10.05 -10.73
C SER A 81 1.61 9.90 -9.25
N MET A 82 0.59 9.13 -8.87
CA MET A 82 0.21 8.90 -7.49
C MET A 82 -0.07 7.44 -7.20
N LEU A 83 0.08 7.08 -5.93
CA LEU A 83 -0.40 5.84 -5.35
C LEU A 83 -0.74 6.13 -3.89
N CYS A 84 -1.92 5.73 -3.44
CA CYS A 84 -2.26 5.78 -2.03
C CYS A 84 -1.85 4.47 -1.36
N VAL A 85 -1.05 4.58 -0.30
CA VAL A 85 -0.74 3.50 0.64
C VAL A 85 -1.01 4.02 2.04
N GLU A 86 -2.10 3.57 2.62
CA GLU A 86 -2.70 4.18 3.80
C GLU A 86 -2.73 3.17 4.94
N PRO A 87 -1.87 3.31 5.96
CA PRO A 87 -2.01 2.63 7.23
C PRO A 87 -3.41 2.80 7.82
N ALA A 88 -4.08 1.70 8.14
CA ALA A 88 -5.49 1.74 8.51
C ALA A 88 -5.85 0.75 9.63
N ALA A 89 -7.06 0.90 10.16
CA ALA A 89 -7.72 -0.06 11.05
C ALA A 89 -9.16 -0.23 10.54
N VAL A 90 -9.38 -1.18 9.63
CA VAL A 90 -10.63 -1.31 8.87
C VAL A 90 -11.36 -2.59 9.21
N GLU A 91 -10.66 -3.73 9.29
CA GLU A 91 -11.33 -5.02 9.53
C GLU A 91 -11.90 -5.10 10.94
N ARG A 92 -11.13 -4.61 11.92
CA ARG A 92 -11.50 -4.64 13.33
C ARG A 92 -11.58 -3.21 13.86
N PRO A 93 -12.77 -2.75 14.26
CA PRO A 93 -12.91 -1.44 14.87
C PRO A 93 -12.09 -1.34 16.16
N ILE A 94 -11.39 -0.21 16.33
CA ILE A 94 -10.75 0.13 17.59
C ILE A 94 -11.85 0.62 18.55
N THR A 95 -11.99 -0.05 19.69
CA THR A 95 -12.98 0.32 20.72
C THR A 95 -12.24 0.82 21.96
N LEU A 96 -12.61 1.99 22.46
CA LEU A 96 -12.05 2.60 23.66
C LEU A 96 -13.11 2.71 24.76
N LYS A 97 -12.73 2.34 25.97
CA LYS A 97 -13.50 2.60 27.20
C LYS A 97 -13.16 3.98 27.78
N PRO A 98 -13.96 4.51 28.73
CA PRO A 98 -13.63 5.75 29.41
C PRO A 98 -12.22 5.72 30.01
N GLY A 99 -11.39 6.71 29.64
CA GLY A 99 -10.01 6.84 30.08
C GLY A 99 -8.97 6.07 29.24
N GLU A 100 -9.38 5.29 28.24
CA GLU A 100 -8.45 4.65 27.30
C GLU A 100 -8.04 5.58 26.16
N GLU A 101 -6.85 5.35 25.61
CA GLU A 101 -6.29 6.08 24.48
C GLU A 101 -5.86 5.10 23.39
N TRP A 102 -6.04 5.49 22.13
CA TRP A 102 -5.41 4.82 21.00
C TRP A 102 -4.51 5.79 20.24
N LYS A 103 -3.38 5.26 19.76
CA LYS A 103 -2.41 5.98 18.94
C LYS A 103 -2.14 5.19 17.67
N GLY A 104 -2.31 5.86 16.54
CA GLY A 104 -1.80 5.43 15.24
C GLY A 104 -0.63 6.32 14.82
N ARG A 105 0.38 5.73 14.18
CA ARG A 105 1.53 6.47 13.66
C ARG A 105 1.89 6.00 12.27
N LEU A 106 2.19 6.97 11.40
CA LEU A 106 2.74 6.76 10.06
C LEU A 106 4.06 7.52 9.97
N VAL A 107 5.09 6.84 9.48
CA VAL A 107 6.34 7.48 9.04
C VAL A 107 6.54 7.18 7.57
N LEU A 108 6.69 8.25 6.79
CA LEU A 108 7.06 8.17 5.38
C LEU A 108 8.53 8.57 5.25
N SER A 109 9.30 7.75 4.57
CA SER A 109 10.69 8.06 4.21
C SER A 109 10.95 7.71 2.76
N ALA A 110 11.85 8.45 2.12
CA ALA A 110 12.38 8.12 0.81
C ALA A 110 13.82 7.61 1.01
N VAL A 111 14.11 6.43 0.46
CA VAL A 111 15.46 5.85 0.45
C VAL A 111 15.89 5.58 -1.00
N PRO A 112 17.21 5.60 -1.28
CA PRO A 112 17.72 5.10 -2.55
C PRO A 112 17.26 3.65 -2.74
N SER A 113 16.84 3.29 -3.96
CA SER A 113 16.43 1.92 -4.24
C SER A 113 17.64 0.97 -4.18
N SER A 114 17.68 0.08 -3.18
CA SER A 114 18.69 -0.98 -3.07
C SER A 114 18.51 -2.09 -4.11
N TYR A 115 17.34 -2.17 -4.76
CA TYR A 115 17.14 -3.02 -5.94
C TYR A 115 18.04 -2.58 -7.11
N CYS A 116 18.38 -1.30 -7.20
CA CYS A 116 19.29 -0.78 -8.23
C CYS A 116 20.76 -0.73 -7.80
N SER A 117 21.09 -1.02 -6.53
CA SER A 117 22.48 -1.11 -6.04
C SER A 117 23.10 -2.50 -6.21
N GLY A 118 22.35 -3.49 -6.73
CA GLY A 118 22.80 -4.87 -6.89
C GLY A 118 22.90 -5.67 -5.59
N GLN A 119 22.37 -5.15 -4.48
CA GLN A 119 22.36 -5.83 -3.18
C GLN A 119 21.18 -6.79 -2.98
N LEU A 120 20.15 -6.71 -3.84
CA LEU A 120 19.00 -7.63 -3.88
C LEU A 120 18.74 -8.08 -5.33
N ASP A 121 19.79 -8.57 -5.98
CA ASP A 121 19.67 -9.28 -7.26
C ASP A 121 18.92 -10.61 -7.00
N PRO A 122 17.75 -10.87 -7.63
CA PRO A 122 17.02 -12.12 -7.45
C PRO A 122 17.85 -13.36 -7.77
N SER A 123 18.88 -13.23 -8.62
CA SER A 123 19.81 -14.32 -8.93
C SER A 123 20.84 -14.60 -7.82
N LYS A 124 21.01 -13.68 -6.85
CA LYS A 124 21.91 -13.84 -5.68
C LYS A 124 21.18 -14.22 -4.39
N VAL A 125 19.86 -14.06 -4.33
CA VAL A 125 19.06 -14.40 -3.12
C VAL A 125 18.82 -15.92 -3.01
N LEU A 126 19.06 -16.70 -4.07
CA LEU A 126 18.92 -18.17 -4.07
C LEU A 126 20.15 -18.95 -3.54
N GLN A 127 21.16 -18.26 -3.00
CA GLN A 127 22.36 -18.90 -2.42
C GLN A 127 22.72 -18.42 -1.00
N GLY A 128 21.76 -17.83 -0.28
CA GLY A 128 21.92 -17.46 1.14
C GLY A 128 21.15 -18.40 2.05
#